data_AF-A0A6L8KIG8-F1
#
_entry.id   AF-A0A6L8KIG8-F1
#
_cell.length_a   1.000
_cell.length_b   1.000
_cell.length_c   1.000
_cell.angle_alpha   90.00
_cell.angle_beta   90.00
_cell.angle_gamma   90.00
#
_symmetry.space_group_name_H-M   'P 1'
#
loop_
_entity.id
_entity.type
_entity.pdbx_description
1 polymer ?
#
loop_
_entity_poly.entity_id
_entity_poly.type
_entity_poly.pdbx_seq_one_letter_code
_entity_poly.pdbx_strand_id
1 'polypeptide(L)'
;MFWIFFIVFIPGGATLGPPFMSVDAFLICTAAYAVLAYGLDCKITVTSDRVRFVRRLYWIPFYARSGRVITSISYDSDWDDEESASGVVVEIDGRETHIGAGKRKAELYMGLFRNSETYRSMQAEQGFKPTPDGAT
;
A
#
# COMPACT_ATOMS: atom_id res chain seq x y z
N MET A 1 0.91 4.89 -17.02
CA MET A 1 2.28 4.39 -17.29
C MET A 1 3.26 5.09 -16.36
N PHE A 2 3.42 4.58 -15.13
CA PHE A 2 4.24 5.22 -14.09
C PHE A 2 5.65 4.63 -14.07
N TRP A 3 6.64 5.46 -14.38
CA TRP A 3 8.06 5.15 -14.26
C TRP A 3 8.50 5.41 -12.82
N ILE A 4 8.68 4.36 -12.03
CA ILE A 4 9.34 4.47 -10.72
C ILE A 4 10.85 4.32 -10.95
N PHE A 5 11.55 5.43 -11.15
CA PHE A 5 13.00 5.48 -10.96
C PHE A 5 13.28 5.42 -9.45
N PHE A 6 13.47 4.22 -8.89
CA PHE A 6 14.17 4.09 -7.61
C PHE A 6 15.66 4.35 -7.88
N ILE A 7 16.07 5.61 -7.75
CA ILE A 7 17.48 5.97 -7.63
C ILE A 7 17.94 5.42 -6.28
N VAL A 8 18.48 4.21 -6.29
CA VAL A 8 19.19 3.65 -5.14
C VAL A 8 20.46 4.48 -4.96
N PHE A 9 20.42 5.39 -3.99
CA PHE A 9 21.61 6.08 -3.50
C PHE A 9 22.52 5.03 -2.84
N ILE A 10 23.47 4.50 -3.61
CA ILE A 10 24.65 3.82 -3.06
C ILE A 10 25.59 4.94 -2.60
N PRO A 11 25.89 5.07 -1.29
CA PRO A 11 26.89 6.03 -0.83
C PRO A 11 28.27 5.49 -1.21
N GLY A 12 28.69 5.77 -2.44
CA GLY A 12 29.97 5.35 -2.99
C GLY A 12 29.89 5.03 -4.47
N GLY A 13 30.05 6.06 -5.31
CA GLY A 13 30.34 5.90 -6.74
C GLY A 13 29.14 6.15 -7.65
N ALA A 14 29.21 7.24 -8.39
CA ALA A 14 28.28 7.56 -9.46
C ALA A 14 28.29 6.47 -10.54
N THR A 15 27.12 5.91 -10.86
CA THR A 15 26.89 5.36 -12.21
C THR A 15 25.51 5.77 -12.70
N LEU A 16 25.56 6.68 -13.67
CA LEU A 16 24.49 7.08 -14.57
C LEU A 16 23.85 5.84 -15.23
N GLY A 17 22.61 5.99 -15.70
CA GLY A 17 21.91 4.98 -16.50
C GLY A 17 22.69 4.54 -17.77
N PRO A 18 22.20 3.53 -18.50
CA PRO A 18 22.94 2.88 -19.60
C PRO A 18 23.44 3.92 -20.61
N PRO A 19 24.76 3.90 -20.95
CA PRO A 19 25.46 2.68 -21.42
C PRO A 19 26.57 2.10 -20.51
N PHE A 20 26.69 2.47 -19.22
CA PHE A 20 27.89 2.12 -18.41
C PHE A 20 27.67 1.16 -17.22
N MET A 21 26.64 0.30 -17.24
CA MET A 21 26.52 -0.77 -16.25
C MET A 21 27.18 -2.05 -16.81
N SER A 22 28.20 -2.58 -16.13
CA SER A 22 28.76 -3.89 -16.50
C SER A 22 27.68 -4.97 -16.40
N VAL A 23 27.81 -6.03 -17.19
CA VAL A 23 26.86 -7.17 -17.14
C VAL A 23 26.75 -7.71 -15.72
N ASP A 24 27.86 -7.79 -14.99
CA ASP A 24 27.89 -8.23 -13.59
C ASP A 24 27.11 -7.28 -12.67
N ALA A 25 27.28 -5.96 -12.82
CA ALA A 25 26.52 -4.98 -12.03
C ALA A 25 25.02 -5.07 -12.33
N PHE A 26 24.64 -5.26 -13.59
CA PHE A 26 23.25 -5.47 -13.99
C PHE A 26 22.66 -6.74 -13.38
N LEU A 27 23.40 -7.85 -13.41
CA LEU A 27 22.98 -9.12 -12.81
C LEU A 27 22.84 -9.02 -11.30
N ILE A 28 23.77 -8.34 -10.61
CA ILE A 28 23.70 -8.10 -9.16
C ILE A 28 22.48 -7.26 -8.81
N CYS A 29 22.24 -6.14 -9.51
CA CYS A 29 21.07 -5.31 -9.29
C CYS A 29 19.77 -6.07 -9.56
N THR A 30 19.73 -6.87 -10.62
CA THR A 30 18.56 -7.69 -10.98
C THR A 30 18.29 -8.76 -9.92
N ALA A 31 19.33 -9.44 -9.43
CA ALA A 31 19.20 -10.43 -8.36
C ALA A 31 18.74 -9.77 -7.05
N ALA A 32 19.33 -8.64 -6.66
CA ALA A 32 18.92 -7.89 -5.49
C ALA A 32 17.45 -7.43 -5.59
N TYR A 33 17.02 -6.95 -6.77
CA TYR A 33 15.64 -6.58 -7.01
C TYR A 33 14.70 -7.80 -6.91
N ALA A 34 15.07 -8.94 -7.48
CA ALA A 34 14.27 -10.16 -7.40
C ALA A 34 14.10 -10.64 -5.95
N VAL A 35 15.16 -10.58 -5.15
CA VAL A 35 15.14 -10.91 -3.70
C VAL A 35 14.19 -9.97 -2.96
N LEU A 36 14.33 -8.65 -3.15
CA LEU A 36 13.44 -7.67 -2.52
C LEU A 36 11.98 -7.84 -2.95
N ALA A 37 11.73 -8.03 -4.24
CA ALA A 37 10.39 -8.23 -4.79
C ALA A 37 9.72 -9.48 -4.20
N TYR A 38 10.47 -10.56 -3.99
CA TYR A 38 9.95 -11.79 -3.41
C TYR A 38 9.65 -11.65 -1.91
N GLY A 39 10.41 -10.83 -1.19
CA GLY A 39 10.22 -10.60 0.23
C GLY A 39 9.09 -9.61 0.58
N LEU A 40 8.66 -8.78 -0.37
CA LEU A 40 7.67 -7.73 -0.15
C LEU A 40 6.26 -8.31 0.04
N ASP A 41 5.65 -7.99 1.18
CA ASP A 41 4.29 -8.38 1.53
C ASP A 41 3.54 -7.20 2.15
N CYS A 42 2.22 -7.16 2.00
CA CYS A 42 1.34 -6.15 2.59
C CYS A 42 0.22 -6.84 3.35
N LYS A 43 -0.02 -6.41 4.60
CA LYS A 43 -1.13 -6.89 5.43
C LYS A 43 -2.02 -5.75 5.85
N ILE A 44 -3.31 -5.94 5.65
CA ILE A 44 -4.36 -5.02 6.11
C ILE A 44 -5.18 -5.76 7.14
N THR A 45 -5.37 -5.14 8.29
CA THR A 45 -6.20 -5.67 9.37
C THR A 45 -7.22 -4.62 9.72
N VAL A 46 -8.49 -4.98 9.58
CA VAL A 46 -9.63 -4.12 9.92
C VAL A 46 -10.30 -4.73 11.15
N THR A 47 -10.36 -3.98 12.25
CA THR A 47 -11.07 -4.33 13.48
C THR A 47 -12.11 -3.25 13.80
N SER A 48 -12.98 -3.48 14.79
CA SER A 48 -14.07 -2.56 15.17
C SER A 48 -13.60 -1.21 15.72
N ASP A 49 -12.34 -1.12 16.12
CA ASP A 49 -11.72 0.04 16.75
C ASP A 49 -10.60 0.67 15.92
N ARG A 50 -10.04 -0.07 14.95
CA ARG A 50 -8.89 0.37 14.15
C ARG A 50 -8.75 -0.34 12.81
N VAL A 51 -8.18 0.38 11.87
CA VAL A 51 -7.65 -0.12 10.60
C VAL A 51 -6.14 -0.05 10.69
N ARG A 52 -5.44 -1.13 10.39
CA ARG A 52 -3.97 -1.19 10.36
C ARG A 52 -3.47 -1.74 9.04
N PHE A 53 -2.68 -0.94 8.35
CA PHE A 53 -1.96 -1.28 7.14
C PHE A 53 -0.48 -1.47 7.48
N VAL A 54 0.13 -2.58 7.07
CA VAL A 54 1.55 -2.88 7.33
C VAL A 54 2.20 -3.43 6.07
N ARG A 55 3.29 -2.79 5.62
CA ARG A 55 4.19 -3.36 4.60
C ARG A 55 5.36 -4.06 5.28
N ARG A 56 5.70 -5.23 4.77
CA ARG A 56 6.68 -6.15 5.33
C ARG A 56 7.67 -6.57 4.27
N LEU A 57 8.92 -6.77 4.68
CA LEU A 57 9.96 -7.41 3.89
C LEU A 57 10.40 -8.65 4.67
N TYR A 58 10.19 -9.85 4.13
CA TYR A 58 10.45 -11.12 4.82
C TYR A 58 9.84 -11.16 6.23
N TRP A 59 8.56 -10.81 6.34
CA TRP A 59 7.79 -10.68 7.58
C TRP A 59 8.20 -9.55 8.54
N ILE A 60 9.31 -8.85 8.27
CA ILE A 60 9.75 -7.71 9.08
C ILE A 60 8.98 -6.46 8.63
N PRO A 61 8.21 -5.80 9.52
CA PRO A 61 7.49 -4.58 9.17
C PRO A 61 8.44 -3.42 8.99
N PHE A 62 8.41 -2.77 7.82
CA PHE A 62 9.20 -1.56 7.53
C PHE A 62 8.33 -0.31 7.39
N TYR A 63 7.02 -0.48 7.18
CA TYR A 63 6.06 0.60 7.12
C TYR A 63 4.77 0.16 7.78
N ALA A 64 4.22 0.98 8.66
CA ALA A 64 2.90 0.75 9.25
C ALA A 64 2.13 2.06 9.32
N ARG A 65 0.83 1.97 9.00
CA ARG A 65 -0.13 3.04 9.18
C ARG A 65 -1.35 2.48 9.92
N SER A 66 -1.90 3.28 10.81
CA SER A 66 -3.14 2.97 11.51
C SER A 66 -4.09 4.16 11.44
N GLY A 67 -5.38 3.87 11.46
CA GLY A 67 -6.44 4.85 11.66
C GLY A 67 -7.70 4.19 12.20
N ARG A 68 -8.78 4.95 12.32
CA ARG A 68 -10.05 4.49 12.87
C ARG A 68 -11.01 3.99 11.79
N VAL A 69 -11.03 4.59 10.61
CA VAL A 69 -12.01 4.23 9.57
C VAL A 69 -11.41 4.28 8.16
N ILE A 70 -11.92 3.41 7.30
CA ILE A 70 -11.72 3.50 5.85
C ILE A 70 -12.81 4.44 5.31
N THR A 71 -12.42 5.64 4.87
CA THR A 71 -13.35 6.67 4.37
C THR A 71 -13.71 6.41 2.91
N SER A 72 -12.73 6.05 2.08
CA SER A 72 -12.91 5.79 0.66
C SER A 72 -12.00 4.65 0.17
N ILE A 73 -12.42 4.03 -0.94
CA ILE A 73 -11.70 2.97 -1.64
C ILE A 73 -11.85 3.24 -3.14
N SER A 74 -10.73 3.34 -3.84
CA SER A 74 -10.68 3.53 -5.29
C SER A 74 -9.54 2.69 -5.89
N TYR A 75 -9.57 2.48 -7.19
CA TYR A 75 -8.49 1.98 -8.00
C TYR A 75 -7.41 3.04 -8.18
N ASP A 76 -6.16 2.59 -8.21
CA ASP A 76 -4.98 3.42 -8.42
C ASP A 76 -4.79 3.67 -9.93
N SER A 77 -5.72 4.42 -10.51
CA SER A 77 -5.81 4.76 -11.94
C SER A 77 -6.47 6.12 -12.16
N ASP A 78 -6.25 6.66 -13.36
CA ASP A 78 -7.03 7.80 -13.83
C ASP A 78 -8.50 7.37 -13.92
N TRP A 79 -9.38 8.17 -13.33
CA TRP A 79 -10.83 7.96 -13.33
C TRP A 79 -11.33 6.66 -12.67
N ASP A 80 -10.56 6.06 -11.74
CA ASP A 80 -10.99 4.85 -11.03
C ASP A 80 -11.21 3.65 -11.98
N ASP A 81 -10.54 3.65 -13.14
CA ASP A 81 -10.63 2.57 -14.12
C ASP A 81 -9.83 1.34 -13.68
N GLU A 82 -10.50 0.22 -13.48
CA GLU A 82 -9.88 -1.03 -13.06
C GLU A 82 -8.78 -1.47 -14.05
N GLU A 83 -8.99 -1.36 -15.37
CA GLU A 83 -8.09 -1.96 -16.36
C GLU A 83 -6.71 -1.31 -16.33
N SER A 84 -6.66 0.02 -16.26
CA SER A 84 -5.42 0.80 -16.17
C SER A 84 -4.80 0.84 -14.77
N ALA A 85 -5.51 0.38 -13.73
CA ALA A 85 -5.04 0.46 -12.36
C ALA A 85 -3.85 -0.44 -12.04
N SER A 86 -2.90 0.15 -11.31
CA SER A 86 -1.73 -0.57 -10.76
C SER A 86 -2.06 -1.31 -9.45
N GLY A 87 -3.18 -0.93 -8.82
CA GLY A 87 -3.60 -1.41 -7.52
C GLY A 87 -4.85 -0.72 -7.00
N VAL A 88 -4.94 -0.59 -5.68
CA VAL A 88 -6.08 -0.01 -4.95
C VAL A 88 -5.57 1.06 -4.00
N VAL A 89 -6.24 2.20 -3.97
CA VAL A 89 -6.04 3.28 -2.99
C VAL A 89 -7.10 3.15 -1.91
N VAL A 90 -6.65 3.22 -0.66
CA VAL A 90 -7.52 3.27 0.53
C VAL A 90 -7.21 4.53 1.31
N GLU A 91 -8.26 5.27 1.62
CA GLU A 91 -8.18 6.43 2.48
C GLU A 91 -8.50 6.01 3.92
N ILE A 92 -7.54 6.24 4.81
CA ILE A 92 -7.64 5.92 6.23
C ILE A 92 -7.56 7.24 6.99
N ASP A 93 -8.63 7.60 7.70
CA ASP A 93 -8.77 8.87 8.43
C ASP A 93 -8.35 10.11 7.60
N GLY A 94 -8.83 10.22 6.36
CA GLY A 94 -8.49 11.37 5.49
C GLY A 94 -7.14 11.28 4.80
N ARG A 95 -6.41 10.16 4.94
CA ARG A 95 -5.08 9.98 4.32
C ARG A 95 -5.05 8.78 3.37
N GLU A 96 -4.70 9.05 2.13
CA GLU A 96 -4.55 8.05 1.09
C GLU A 96 -3.36 7.11 1.33
N THR A 97 -3.58 5.84 1.02
CA THR A 97 -2.60 4.77 1.10
C THR A 97 -2.73 3.91 -0.15
N HIS A 98 -1.71 3.92 -1.00
CA HIS A 98 -1.69 3.17 -2.25
C HIS A 98 -1.20 1.74 -1.99
N ILE A 99 -1.91 0.77 -2.54
CA ILE A 99 -1.61 -0.66 -2.43
C ILE A 99 -1.47 -1.22 -3.84
N GLY A 100 -0.24 -1.53 -4.25
CA GLY A 100 0.00 -2.21 -5.51
C GLY A 100 -0.61 -3.62 -5.48
N ALA A 101 -1.43 -3.95 -6.47
CA ALA A 101 -2.13 -5.23 -6.53
C ALA A 101 -2.31 -5.66 -7.97
N GLY A 102 -1.22 -6.11 -8.61
CA GLY A 102 -1.16 -6.39 -10.06
C GLY A 102 -2.36 -7.15 -10.63
N LYS A 103 -2.36 -8.49 -10.59
CA LYS A 103 -3.46 -9.31 -11.16
C LYS A 103 -4.66 -9.51 -10.23
N ARG A 104 -4.54 -9.13 -8.95
CA ARG A 104 -5.56 -9.35 -7.91
C ARG A 104 -6.21 -8.06 -7.41
N LYS A 105 -6.13 -6.97 -8.18
CA LYS A 105 -6.72 -5.67 -7.84
C LYS A 105 -8.22 -5.75 -7.56
N ALA A 106 -9.00 -6.41 -8.42
CA ALA A 106 -10.45 -6.56 -8.24
C ALA A 106 -10.80 -7.32 -6.95
N GLU A 107 -10.12 -8.43 -6.68
CA GLU A 107 -10.30 -9.21 -5.45
C GLU A 107 -9.96 -8.38 -4.21
N LEU A 108 -8.87 -7.61 -4.26
CA LEU A 108 -8.46 -6.73 -3.18
C LEU A 108 -9.48 -5.60 -2.96
N TYR A 109 -9.92 -4.95 -4.04
CA TYR A 109 -10.93 -3.89 -4.00
C TYR A 109 -12.22 -4.41 -3.34
N MET A 110 -12.77 -5.52 -3.86
CA MET A 110 -13.99 -6.13 -3.35
C MET A 110 -13.86 -6.59 -1.89
N GLY A 111 -12.70 -7.15 -1.52
CA GLY A 111 -12.42 -7.55 -0.14
C GLY A 111 -12.38 -6.37 0.83
N LEU A 112 -11.72 -5.27 0.43
CA LEU A 112 -11.68 -4.05 1.22
C LEU A 112 -13.06 -3.39 1.32
N PHE A 113 -13.79 -3.33 0.20
CA PHE A 113 -15.14 -2.78 0.14
C PHE A 113 -16.07 -3.51 1.11
N ARG A 114 -16.14 -4.84 1.02
CA ARG A 114 -16.99 -5.66 1.89
C ARG A 114 -16.62 -5.51 3.37
N ASN A 115 -15.33 -5.46 3.69
CA ASN A 115 -14.86 -5.26 5.07
C ASN A 115 -15.23 -3.86 5.58
N SER A 116 -15.17 -2.83 4.73
CA SER A 116 -15.53 -1.46 5.09
C SER A 116 -17.04 -1.29 5.32
N GLU A 117 -17.88 -1.95 4.50
CA GLU A 117 -19.33 -1.99 4.66
C GLU A 117 -19.72 -2.70 5.97
N THR A 118 -19.12 -3.86 6.22
CA THR A 118 -19.34 -4.64 7.45
C THR A 118 -18.94 -3.82 8.69
N TYR A 119 -17.89 -3.01 8.59
CA TYR A 119 -17.49 -2.11 9.66
C TYR A 119 -18.49 -0.97 9.89
N ARG A 120 -18.97 -0.33 8.81
CA ARG A 120 -19.98 0.74 8.88
C ARG A 120 -21.27 0.24 9.52
N SER A 121 -21.70 -0.99 9.21
CA SER A 121 -22.87 -1.59 9.86
C SER A 121 -22.63 -1.87 11.35
N MET A 122 -21.46 -2.38 11.73
CA MET A 122 -21.10 -2.58 13.15
C MET A 122 -21.07 -1.26 13.94
N GLN A 123 -20.56 -0.17 13.35
CA GLN A 123 -20.59 1.14 14.00
C GLN A 123 -22.02 1.71 14.15
N ALA A 124 -22.86 1.51 13.13
CA ALA A 124 -24.24 1.95 13.16
C ALA A 124 -25.05 1.22 14.24
N GLU A 125 -24.81 -0.08 14.43
CA GLU A 125 -25.43 -0.89 15.48
C GLU A 125 -24.94 -0.51 16.89
N GLN A 126 -23.69 -0.04 17.03
CA GLN A 126 -23.09 0.32 18.31
C GLN A 126 -23.41 1.76 18.78
N GLY A 127 -24.14 2.55 18.00
CA GLY A 127 -24.53 3.91 18.40
C GLY A 127 -23.32 4.79 18.74
N PHE A 128 -22.32 4.82 17.86
CA PHE A 128 -21.09 5.59 18.03
C PHE A 128 -21.38 7.05 18.44
N LYS A 129 -21.20 7.37 19.73
CA LYS A 129 -21.03 8.75 20.18
C LYS A 129 -19.58 9.14 19.88
N PRO A 130 -19.33 10.10 18.98
CA PRO A 130 -18.00 10.66 18.85
C PRO A 130 -17.65 11.31 20.19
N THR A 131 -16.73 10.72 20.94
CA THR A 131 -16.07 11.44 22.03
C THR A 131 -15.20 12.49 21.35
N PRO A 132 -15.48 13.80 21.51
CA PRO A 132 -14.59 14.82 20.97
C PRO A 132 -13.25 14.67 21.70
N ASP A 133 -12.18 14.50 20.93
CA ASP A 133 -10.83 14.43 21.47
C ASP A 133 -10.54 15.76 22.21
N GLY A 134 -10.31 15.65 23.53
CA GLY A 134 -9.48 16.59 24.29
C GLY A 134 -10.04 18.00 24.56
N ALA A 135 -11.05 18.11 25.41
CA ALA A 135 -11.09 19.21 26.38
C ALA A 135 -10.31 18.77 27.63
N THR A 136 -9.02 19.12 27.68
CA THR A 136 -8.21 19.49 28.86
C THR A 136 -6.80 19.79 28.40
#